data_AF-A0A1F4DSG5-F1
#
_entry.id   AF-A0A1F4DSG5-F1
#
_cell.length_a   1.000
_cell.length_b   1.000
_cell.length_c   1.000
_cell.angle_alpha   90.00
_cell.angle_beta   90.00
_cell.angle_gamma   90.00
#
_symmetry.space_group_name_H-M   'P 1'
#
loop_
_entity.id
_entity.type
_entity.pdbx_description
1 polymer ?
#
loop_
_entity_poly.entity_id
_entity_poly.type
_entity_poly.pdbx_seq_one_letter_code
_entity_poly.pdbx_strand_id
1 'polypeptide(L)' 'MIRPDFEDFRRQCVRQLARPVSARIRYGFFRNPNPVRDSNKNRSFGSMSEYRKFCEDNYPEYFGYARPGRAAPEA' A
#
# COMPACT_ATOMS: atom_id res chain seq x y z
N MET A 1 -11.89 -15.18 -24.08
CA MET A 1 -12.86 -14.54 -23.17
C MET A 1 -12.14 -13.44 -22.40
N ILE A 2 -12.49 -12.17 -22.59
CA ILE A 2 -11.99 -11.08 -21.74
C ILE A 2 -12.80 -11.13 -20.45
N ARG A 3 -12.12 -11.17 -19.31
CA ARG A 3 -12.81 -11.21 -18.02
C ARG A 3 -13.50 -9.87 -17.76
N PRO A 4 -14.70 -9.84 -17.14
CA PRO A 4 -15.42 -8.60 -16.85
C PRO A 4 -14.59 -7.58 -16.05
N ASP A 5 -13.72 -8.07 -15.15
CA ASP A 5 -12.80 -7.24 -14.36
C ASP A 5 -11.79 -6.45 -15.22
N PHE A 6 -11.38 -7.02 -16.37
CA PHE A 6 -10.47 -6.33 -17.28
C PHE A 6 -11.15 -5.20 -18.08
N GLU A 7 -12.45 -5.33 -18.39
CA GLU A 7 -13.16 -4.26 -19.10
C GLU A 7 -13.40 -3.05 -18.18
N ASP A 8 -13.77 -3.26 -16.91
CA ASP A 8 -13.87 -2.14 -15.97
C ASP A 8 -12.50 -1.52 -15.65
N PHE A 9 -11.46 -2.34 -15.46
CA PHE A 9 -10.09 -1.85 -15.29
C PHE A 9 -9.65 -1.00 -16.49
N ARG A 10 -9.92 -1.46 -17.72
CA ARG A 10 -9.63 -0.70 -18.95
C ARG A 10 -10.37 0.65 -18.96
N ARG A 11 -11.66 0.66 -18.58
CA ARG A 11 -12.45 1.90 -18.47
C ARG A 11 -11.90 2.82 -17.40
N GLN A 12 -11.43 2.29 -16.27
CA GLN A 12 -10.77 3.06 -15.22
C GLN A 12 -9.49 3.73 -15.74
N CYS A 13 -8.65 3.01 -16.48
CA CYS A 13 -7.44 3.55 -17.09
C CYS A 13 -7.76 4.69 -18.06
N VAL A 14 -8.76 4.53 -18.93
CA VAL A 14 -9.21 5.60 -19.83
C VAL A 14 -9.69 6.84 -19.06
N ARG A 15 -10.49 6.65 -17.99
CA ARG A 15 -10.93 7.76 -17.12
C ARG A 15 -9.76 8.49 -16.46
N GLN A 16 -8.71 7.79 -16.05
CA GLN A 16 -7.51 8.40 -15.45
C GLN A 16 -6.69 9.17 -16.48
N LEU A 17 -6.57 8.65 -17.70
CA LEU A 17 -5.89 9.32 -18.82
C LEU A 17 -6.65 10.55 -19.33
N ALA A 18 -7.93 10.74 -19.00
CA ALA A 18 -8.67 11.95 -19.31
C ALA A 18 -8.43 13.09 -18.29
N ARG A 19 -7.84 12.80 -17.12
CA ARG A 19 -7.60 13.81 -16.08
C ARG A 19 -6.46 14.76 -16.47
N PRO A 20 -6.46 16.04 -16.06
CA PRO A 20 -5.30 16.91 -16.19
C PRO A 20 -4.06 16.30 -15.55
N VAL A 21 -2.87 16.54 -16.13
CA VAL A 21 -1.59 16.02 -15.60
C VAL A 21 -1.38 16.42 -14.14
N SER A 22 -1.73 17.64 -13.78
CA SER A 22 -1.67 18.12 -12.39
C SER A 22 -2.50 17.26 -11.42
N ALA A 23 -3.70 16.83 -11.84
CA ALA A 23 -4.54 15.95 -11.03
C ALA A 23 -3.94 14.53 -10.93
N ARG A 24 -3.34 14.02 -12.02
CA ARG A 24 -2.66 12.72 -11.98
C ARG A 24 -1.45 12.74 -11.05
N ILE A 25 -0.67 13.82 -11.04
CA ILE A 25 0.45 13.98 -10.11
C ILE A 25 -0.07 14.12 -8.67
N ARG A 26 -1.12 14.91 -8.45
CA ARG A 26 -1.66 15.14 -7.10
C ARG A 26 -2.23 13.89 -6.44
N TYR A 27 -2.87 13.01 -7.23
CA TYR A 27 -3.62 11.86 -6.69
C TYR A 27 -3.10 10.49 -7.11
N GLY A 28 -2.22 10.42 -8.11
CA GLY A 28 -1.63 9.17 -8.59
C GLY A 28 -0.44 8.70 -7.74
N PHE A 29 0.11 9.58 -6.91
CA PHE A 29 1.17 9.24 -5.98
C PHE A 29 0.64 9.36 -4.55
N PHE A 30 0.95 8.36 -3.73
CA PHE A 30 0.73 8.41 -2.30
C PHE A 30 2.04 8.06 -1.61
N ARG A 31 2.27 8.64 -0.42
CA ARG A 31 3.47 8.37 0.35
C ARG A 31 3.18 7.23 1.31
N ASN A 32 3.60 6.03 0.92
CA ASN A 32 3.57 4.86 1.80
C ASN A 32 4.89 4.79 2.57
N PRO A 33 4.90 4.68 3.91
CA PRO A 33 6.12 4.32 4.63
C PRO A 33 6.64 2.97 4.13
N ASN A 34 7.95 2.79 4.07
CA ASN A 34 8.55 1.52 3.66
C ASN A 34 9.27 0.92 4.87
N PRO A 35 8.74 -0.10 5.57
CA PRO A 35 9.35 -0.61 6.80
C PRO A 35 10.85 -0.99 6.69
N VAL A 36 11.29 -1.34 5.48
CA VAL A 36 12.69 -1.69 5.16
C VAL A 36 13.57 -0.44 4.95
N ARG A 37 13.03 0.64 4.37
CA ARG A 37 13.76 1.84 3.94
C ARG A 37 13.33 3.14 4.63
N ASP A 38 12.46 3.05 5.62
CA ASP A 38 11.95 4.21 6.35
C ASP A 38 12.99 4.72 7.37
N SER A 39 12.85 5.97 7.80
CA SER A 39 13.67 6.55 8.86
C SER A 39 15.19 6.66 8.58
N ASN A 40 15.60 6.88 7.33
CA ASN A 40 17.01 7.00 6.90
C ASN A 40 17.88 5.77 7.23
N LYS A 41 17.26 4.61 7.46
CA LYS A 41 17.95 3.35 7.76
C LYS A 41 17.49 2.29 6.78
N ASN A 42 18.44 1.57 6.21
CA ASN A 42 18.15 0.32 5.53
C ASN A 42 18.15 -0.79 6.58
N ARG A 43 16.98 -1.37 6.84
CA ARG A 43 16.81 -2.49 7.76
C ARG A 43 16.83 -3.80 6.97
N SER A 44 17.38 -4.85 7.57
CA SER A 44 17.23 -6.22 7.12
C SER A 44 16.69 -7.03 8.30
N PHE A 45 15.88 -8.05 8.02
CA PHE A 45 15.28 -8.91 9.03
C PHE A 45 15.78 -10.34 8.81
N GLY A 46 16.08 -11.06 9.88
CA GLY A 46 16.53 -12.45 9.81
C GLY A 46 15.39 -13.42 9.47
N SER A 47 14.14 -12.98 9.61
CA SER A 47 12.96 -13.78 9.25
C SER A 47 11.72 -12.92 8.94
N MET A 48 10.72 -13.53 8.31
CA MET A 48 9.40 -12.90 8.13
C MET A 48 8.65 -12.67 9.45
N SER A 49 8.90 -13.49 10.48
CA SER A 49 8.28 -13.32 11.80
C SER A 49 8.75 -12.02 12.45
N GLU A 50 10.06 -11.77 12.39
CA GLU A 50 10.70 -10.56 12.90
C GLU A 50 10.22 -9.31 12.17
N TYR A 51 10.16 -9.35 10.83
CA TYR A 51 9.60 -8.27 10.00
C TYR A 51 8.17 -7.92 10.41
N ARG A 52 7.30 -8.92 10.57
CA ARG A 52 5.89 -8.68 10.91
C ARG A 52 5.73 -8.12 12.32
N LYS A 53 6.49 -8.63 13.29
CA LYS A 53 6.49 -8.07 14.65
C LYS A 53 6.92 -6.61 14.64
N PHE A 54 8.00 -6.27 13.95
CA PHE A 54 8.42 -4.88 13.76
C PHE A 54 7.31 -4.04 13.14
N CYS A 55 6.62 -4.55 12.11
CA CYS A 55 5.54 -3.83 11.48
C CYS A 55 4.34 -3.60 12.41
N GLU A 56 3.97 -4.60 13.19
CA GLU A 56 2.90 -4.53 14.20
C GLU A 56 3.21 -3.50 15.30
N ASP A 57 4.47 -3.38 15.70
CA ASP A 57 4.89 -2.46 16.77
C ASP A 57 5.06 -1.00 16.31
N ASN A 58 5.28 -0.76 15.01
CA ASN A 58 5.69 0.55 14.49
C ASN A 58 4.72 1.18 13.49
N TYR A 59 3.84 0.39 12.86
CA TYR A 59 2.94 0.89 11.83
C TYR A 59 1.47 0.62 12.18
N PRO A 60 0.59 1.59 11.94
CA PRO A 60 -0.86 1.37 11.98
C PRO A 60 -1.31 0.21 11.11
N GLU A 61 -2.37 -0.48 11.55
CA GLU A 61 -2.92 -1.65 10.86
C GLU A 61 -3.34 -1.35 9.41
N TYR A 62 -3.86 -0.15 9.14
CA TYR A 62 -4.34 0.23 7.81
C TYR A 62 -3.25 0.21 6.73
N PHE A 63 -1.96 0.17 7.10
CA PHE A 63 -0.86 -0.01 6.15
C PHE A 63 -0.72 -1.45 5.64
N GLY A 64 -1.34 -2.43 6.31
CA GLY A 64 -1.40 -3.81 5.84
C GLY A 64 -0.08 -4.60 5.91
N TYR A 65 0.91 -4.11 6.65
CA TYR A 65 2.19 -4.82 6.84
C TYR A 65 2.15 -5.92 7.90
N ALA A 66 1.23 -5.78 8.85
CA ALA A 66 0.99 -6.75 9.92
C ALA A 66 0.34 -8.04 9.39
N ARG A 67 0.27 -9.05 10.25
CA ARG A 67 -0.45 -10.28 9.93
C ARG A 67 -1.94 -9.98 9.67
N PRO A 68 -2.53 -10.47 8.57
CA PRO A 68 -3.97 -10.34 8.35
C PRO A 68 -4.73 -11.08 9.44
N GLY A 69 -5.69 -10.42 10.10
CA GLY A 69 -6.61 -11.04 11.07
C GLY A 69 -6.53 -10.55 12.52
N ARG A 70 -5.72 -9.54 12.84
CA ARG A 70 -5.79 -8.87 14.15
C ARG A 70 -6.70 -7.65 14.01
N ALA A 71 -7.98 -7.78 14.37
CA ALA A 71 -8.87 -6.62 14.45
C ALA A 71 -8.23 -5.54 15.34
N ALA A 72 -8.18 -4.30 14.85
CA ALA A 72 -7.85 -3.14 15.67
C ALA A 72 -8.67 -3.20 16.98
N PRO A 73 -8.05 -2.98 18.16
CA PRO A 73 -8.86 -2.60 19.31
C PRO A 73 -9.63 -1.33 18.94
N GLU A 74 -10.95 -1.33 19.19
CA GLU A 74 -11.81 -0.17 18.97
C GLU A 74 -11.16 1.08 19.59
N ALA A 75 -11.04 2.13 18.77
CA ALA A 75 -10.49 3.43 19.16
C ALA A 75 -11.53 4.28 19.88
#